data_AF-A0A640Y8S2-F1
#
_entry.id   AF-A0A640Y8S2-F1
#
_cell.length_a   1.000
_cell.length_b   1.000
_cell.length_c   1.000
_cell.angle_alpha   90.00
_cell.angle_beta   90.00
_cell.angle_gamma   90.00
#
_symmetry.space_group_name_H-M   'P 1'
#
loop_
_entity.id
_entity.type
_entity.pdbx_description
1 polymer ?
#
loop_
_entity_poly.entity_id
_entity_poly.type
_entity_poly.pdbx_seq_one_letter_code
_entity_poly.pdbx_strand_id
1 'polypeptide(L)' 'MQLQGDQRALLQLLCERGQSYEDIAGLLGGSAEEVRNRARAALREIGGADPDADVALTDFLLGQADPIGRADAILQVRGP' A
#
# COMPACT_ATOMS: atom_id res chain seq x y z
N MET A 1 -1.08 -6.15 -18.36
CA MET A 1 -0.99 -4.82 -17.72
C MET A 1 0.44 -4.62 -17.26
N GLN A 2 1.06 -3.47 -17.57
CA GLN A 2 2.42 -3.13 -17.15
C GLN A 2 2.33 -2.03 -16.10
N LEU A 3 2.88 -2.28 -14.91
CA LEU A 3 3.12 -1.23 -13.93
C LEU A 3 4.02 -0.16 -14.55
N GLN A 4 3.70 1.10 -14.31
CA GLN A 4 4.64 2.18 -14.65
C GLN A 4 5.94 1.97 -13.85
N GLY A 5 7.09 2.34 -14.43
CA GLY A 5 8.40 2.08 -13.82
C GLY A 5 8.50 2.58 -12.37
N ASP A 6 7.94 3.76 -12.12
CA ASP A 6 7.90 4.40 -10.81
C ASP A 6 7.00 3.67 -9.80
N GLN A 7 5.86 3.12 -10.26
CA GLN A 7 4.94 2.35 -9.40
C GLN A 7 5.58 1.04 -8.96
N ARG A 8 6.30 0.37 -9.86
CA ARG A 8 7.01 -0.87 -9.53
C ARG A 8 8.16 -0.61 -8.56
N ALA A 9 8.95 0.43 -8.80
CA ALA A 9 10.03 0.82 -7.90
C ALA A 9 9.51 1.17 -6.50
N LEU A 10 8.38 1.87 -6.41
CA LEU A 10 7.72 2.18 -5.15
C LEU A 10 7.34 0.91 -4.37
N LEU A 11 6.68 -0.04 -5.02
CA LEU A 11 6.30 -1.31 -4.39
C LEU A 11 7.52 -2.12 -3.95
N GLN A 12 8.63 -2.08 -4.68
CA GLN A 12 9.88 -2.72 -4.24
C GLN A 12 10.44 -2.08 -2.96
N LEU A 13 10.44 -0.76 -2.84
CA LEU A 13 10.89 -0.08 -1.62
C LEU A 13 10.01 -0.42 -0.40
N LEU A 14 8.70 -0.52 -0.62
CA LEU A 14 7.73 -0.89 0.42
C LEU A 14 7.88 -2.36 0.83
N CYS A 15 7.93 -3.29 -0.13
CA CYS A 15 7.90 -4.72 0.14
C CYS A 15 9.27 -5.33 0.42
N GLU A 16 10.32 -4.97 -0.32
CA GLU A 16 11.65 -5.57 -0.16
C GLU A 16 12.46 -4.89 0.95
N ARG A 17 12.31 -3.57 1.08
CA ARG A 17 13.09 -2.77 2.04
C ARG A 17 12.31 -2.40 3.30
N GLY A 18 11.01 -2.66 3.33
CA GLY A 18 10.15 -2.40 4.48
C GLY A 18 10.11 -0.91 4.87
N GLN A 19 10.35 0.00 3.93
CA GLN A 19 10.37 1.42 4.23
C GLN A 19 8.95 1.93 4.55
N SER A 20 8.85 2.84 5.50
CA SER A 20 7.56 3.47 5.82
C SER A 20 7.17 4.50 4.76
N TYR A 21 5.88 4.79 4.62
CA TYR A 21 5.41 5.87 3.74
C TYR A 21 6.05 7.22 4.07
N GLU A 22 6.29 7.48 5.35
CA GLU A 22 6.96 8.71 5.82
C GLU A 22 8.41 8.80 5.31
N ASP A 23 9.16 7.69 5.37
CA ASP A 23 10.53 7.64 4.87
C ASP A 23 10.58 7.87 3.36
N ILE A 24 9.66 7.23 2.62
CA ILE A 24 9.58 7.37 1.16
C ILE A 24 9.15 8.79 0.79
N ALA A 25 8.20 9.38 1.52
CA ALA A 25 7.78 10.76 1.33
C ALA A 25 8.93 11.75 1.58
N GLY A 26 9.75 11.49 2.61
CA GLY A 26 10.97 12.25 2.87
C GLY A 26 12.01 12.14 1.77
N LEU A 27 12.13 10.97 1.12
CA LEU A 27 13.07 10.74 0.02
C LEU A 27 12.60 11.33 -1.32
N LEU A 28 11.32 11.21 -1.63
CA LEU A 28 10.75 11.64 -2.91
C LEU A 28 10.31 13.11 -2.91
N GLY A 29 10.21 13.74 -1.73
CA GLY A 29 9.65 15.07 -1.57
C GLY A 29 8.13 15.04 -1.74
N GLY A 30 7.40 14.93 -0.64
CA GLY A 30 5.94 14.92 -0.62
C GLY A 30 5.39 14.48 0.75
N SER A 31 4.16 14.00 0.74
CA SER A 31 3.44 13.50 1.91
C SER A 31 3.27 11.97 1.90
N ALA A 32 3.18 11.38 3.08
CA ALA A 32 2.88 9.95 3.23
C ALA A 32 1.54 9.55 2.56
N GLU A 33 0.56 10.46 2.54
CA GLU A 33 -0.71 10.26 1.83
C GLU A 33 -0.52 10.13 0.31
N GLU A 34 0.35 10.93 -0.30
CA GLU A 34 0.65 10.80 -1.73
C GLU A 34 1.32 9.46 -2.06
N VAL A 35 2.22 9.00 -1.18
CA VAL A 35 2.86 7.68 -1.30
C VAL A 35 1.83 6.57 -1.20
N ARG A 36 0.93 6.65 -0.21
CA ARG A 36 -0.19 5.70 -0.03
C ARG A 36 -1.10 5.66 -1.25
N ASN A 37 -1.49 6.81 -1.79
CA ASN A 37 -2.33 6.89 -2.98
C ASN A 37 -1.67 6.26 -4.21
N ARG A 38 -0.36 6.47 -4.40
CA ARG A 38 0.40 5.81 -5.47
C ARG A 38 0.47 4.31 -5.29
N ALA A 39 0.67 3.84 -4.06
CA ALA A 39 0.73 2.42 -3.75
C ALA A 39 -0.62 1.73 -3.97
N ARG A 40 -1.72 2.34 -3.52
CA ARG A 40 -3.10 1.89 -3.80
C ARG A 40 -3.38 1.81 -5.29
N ALA A 41 -3.00 2.83 -6.06
CA ALA A 41 -3.16 2.82 -7.51
C ALA A 41 -2.38 1.66 -8.16
N ALA A 42 -1.13 1.44 -7.73
CA ALA A 42 -0.33 0.33 -8.22
C ALA A 42 -0.96 -1.05 -7.89
N LEU A 43 -1.45 -1.22 -6.67
CA LEU A 43 -2.16 -2.44 -6.26
C LEU A 43 -3.46 -2.65 -7.03
N ARG A 44 -4.21 -1.58 -7.29
CA ARG A 44 -5.42 -1.64 -8.13
C ARG A 44 -5.12 -2.08 -9.56
N GLU A 45 -4.02 -1.60 -10.13
CA GLU A 45 -3.58 -2.01 -11.48
C GLU A 45 -3.13 -3.49 -11.52
N ILE A 46 -2.61 -4.03 -10.41
CA ILE A 46 -2.19 -5.44 -10.32
C ILE A 46 -3.39 -6.36 -10.05
N GLY A 47 -4.23 -6.00 -9.07
CA GLY A 47 -5.34 -6.81 -8.60
C GLY A 47 -6.64 -6.62 -9.39
N GLY A 48 -6.72 -5.59 -10.25
CA GLY A 48 -7.92 -5.25 -11.01
C GLY A 48 -9.10 -4.72 -10.18
N ALA A 49 -8.94 -4.65 -8.86
CA ALA A 49 -9.92 -4.19 -7.90
C ALA A 49 -9.27 -3.21 -6.93
N ASP A 50 -10.07 -2.33 -6.36
CA ASP A 50 -9.58 -1.38 -5.37
C ASP A 50 -9.36 -2.10 -4.03
N PRO A 51 -8.10 -2.22 -3.56
CA PRO A 51 -7.80 -2.91 -2.31
C PRO A 51 -8.47 -2.23 -1.10
N ASP A 52 -8.66 -0.91 -1.14
CA ASP A 52 -9.27 -0.17 -0.03
C ASP A 52 -10.77 0.12 -0.23
N ALA A 53 -11.47 -0.69 -1.02
CA ALA A 53 -12.91 -0.50 -1.26
C ALA A 53 -13.76 -0.59 0.02
N ASP A 54 -13.36 -1.45 0.98
CA ASP A 54 -14.09 -1.68 2.23
C ASP A 54 -13.23 -1.56 3.50
N VAL A 55 -11.96 -1.95 3.46
CA VAL A 55 -11.00 -1.86 4.58
C VAL A 55 -9.65 -1.36 4.04
N ALA A 56 -8.84 -0.68 4.86
CA ALA A 56 -7.49 -0.20 4.53
C ALA A 56 -6.46 -1.32 4.20
N LEU A 57 -6.78 -2.18 3.22
CA LEU A 57 -6.04 -3.37 2.84
C LEU A 57 -4.71 -3.02 2.16
N THR A 58 -4.60 -1.86 1.51
CA THR A 58 -3.33 -1.39 0.93
C THR A 58 -2.25 -1.34 2.02
N ASP A 59 -2.56 -0.73 3.15
CA ASP A 59 -1.61 -0.57 4.24
C ASP A 59 -1.29 -1.91 4.90
N PHE A 60 -2.29 -2.79 5.00
CA PHE A 60 -2.09 -4.15 5.51
C PHE A 60 -1.15 -4.96 4.61
N LEU A 61 -1.39 -4.97 3.30
CA LEU A 61 -0.60 -5.71 2.32
C LEU A 61 0.85 -5.20 2.23
N LEU A 62 1.05 -3.92 2.48
CA LEU A 62 2.36 -3.26 2.41
C LEU A 62 3.07 -3.16 3.77
N GLY A 63 2.50 -3.76 4.82
CA GLY A 63 3.08 -3.75 6.17
C GLY A 63 3.02 -2.39 6.88
N GLN A 64 2.24 -1.44 6.35
CA GLN A 64 2.07 -0.08 6.88
C GLN A 64 0.89 0.05 7.85
N ALA A 65 0.03 -0.96 7.95
CA ALA A 65 -1.09 -0.95 8.87
C ALA A 65 -0.62 -0.94 10.33
N ASP A 66 -1.17 -0.01 11.09
CA ASP A 66 -1.11 0.01 12.55
C ASP A 66 -1.83 -1.22 13.15
N PRO A 67 -1.69 -1.48 14.47
CA PRO A 67 -2.27 -2.67 15.08
C PRO A 67 -3.79 -2.81 14.91
N ILE A 68 -4.52 -1.70 14.85
CA ILE A 68 -5.98 -1.68 14.69
C ILE A 68 -6.32 -1.98 13.24
N GLY A 69 -5.73 -1.25 12.30
CA GLY A 69 -5.92 -1.49 10.86
C GLY A 69 -5.54 -2.92 10.44
N ARG A 70 -4.53 -3.50 11.09
CA ARG A 70 -4.14 -4.90 10.88
C ARG A 70 -5.20 -5.88 11.37
N ALA A 71 -5.80 -5.63 12.54
CA ALA A 71 -6.87 -6.46 13.07
C ALA A 71 -8.11 -6.44 12.16
N ASP A 72 -8.52 -5.26 11.71
CA ASP A 72 -9.62 -5.08 10.75
C ASP A 72 -9.36 -5.83 9.43
N ALA A 73 -8.16 -5.70 8.87
CA ALA A 73 -7.79 -6.41 7.64
C ALA A 73 -7.79 -7.93 7.81
N ILE A 74 -7.34 -8.45 8.96
CA ILE A 74 -7.38 -9.90 9.24
C ILE A 74 -8.83 -10.39 9.34
N LEU A 75 -9.72 -9.65 9.98
CA LEU A 75 -11.14 -10.01 10.06
C LEU A 75 -11.77 -10.07 8.67
N GLN A 76 -11.46 -9.09 7.82
CA GLN A 76 -11.95 -9.03 6.45
C GLN A 76 -11.47 -10.21 5.58
N VAL A 77 -10.16 -10.53 5.64
CA VAL A 77 -9.57 -11.61 4.83
C VAL A 77 -10.03 -13.01 5.27
N ARG A 78 -10.38 -13.18 6.55
CA ARG A 78 -10.84 -14.47 7.09
C ARG A 78 -12.29 -14.80 6.77
N GLY A 79 -13.07 -13.84 6.24
CA GLY A 79 -14.50 -13.98 6.01
C GLY A 79 -15.30 -14.10 7.31
N PRO A 80 -16.61 -13.77 7.29
CA PRO A 80 -17.51 -14.01 8.41
C PRO A 80 -17.69 -15.50 8.72
#